data_AF-A0A8J2KPQ7-F1
#
_entry.id   AF-A0A8J2KPQ7-F1
#
_cell.length_a   1.000
_cell.length_b   1.000
_cell.length_c   1.000
_cell.angle_alpha   90.00
_cell.angle_beta   90.00
_cell.angle_gamma   90.00
#
_symmetry.space_group_name_H-M   'P 1'
#
loop_
_entity.id
_entity.type
_entity.pdbx_description
1 polymer ?
#
loop_
_entity_poly.entity_id
_entity_poly.type
_entity_poly.pdbx_seq_one_letter_code
_entity_poly.pdbx_strand_id
1 'polypeptide(L)'
;MFQLLGKFPAGFVQKMMKNGGSPIVVSNTPWAKSRVTLMGDEVEDIGGWIPLLAYSGVGFLIIRYSETLRICGVAEEACLKEEQLKFFLNELENEIKLISEEVAAAKKKNPHSLVIKIDE
;
A
#
# COMPACT_ATOMS: atom_id res chain seq x y z
N MET A 1 -9.14 -15.84 -17.59
CA MET A 1 -8.67 -14.43 -17.55
C MET A 1 -7.62 -14.19 -16.44
N PHE A 2 -7.75 -14.78 -15.24
CA PHE A 2 -6.73 -14.73 -14.17
C PHE A 2 -5.36 -15.33 -14.54
N GLN A 3 -5.28 -16.25 -15.50
CA GLN A 3 -3.99 -16.80 -15.99
C GLN A 3 -3.18 -15.84 -16.87
N LEU A 4 -3.79 -14.77 -17.39
CA LEU A 4 -3.15 -13.81 -18.30
C LEU A 4 -2.72 -12.51 -17.62
N LEU A 5 -3.43 -12.07 -16.57
CA LEU A 5 -3.08 -10.85 -15.82
C LEU A 5 -2.15 -11.09 -14.62
N GLY A 6 -1.98 -12.34 -14.18
CA GLY A 6 -1.02 -12.70 -13.13
C GLY A 6 0.44 -12.85 -13.60
N LYS A 7 0.71 -12.74 -14.91
CA LYS A 7 2.05 -12.95 -15.50
C LYS A 7 2.75 -11.69 -15.99
N PHE A 8 2.15 -10.51 -15.80
CA PHE A 8 2.79 -9.23 -16.07
C PHE A 8 2.61 -8.34 -14.82
N PRO A 9 3.62 -8.31 -13.92
CA PRO A 9 4.93 -7.75 -14.25
C PRO A 9 6.12 -8.58 -13.72
N ALA A 10 6.04 -9.91 -13.64
CA ALA A 10 7.15 -10.71 -13.08
C ALA A 10 8.48 -10.49 -13.83
N GLY A 11 8.46 -10.41 -15.16
CA GLY A 11 9.68 -10.15 -15.96
C GLY A 11 10.22 -8.71 -15.82
N PHE A 12 9.34 -7.73 -15.61
CA PHE A 12 9.73 -6.33 -15.37
C PHE A 12 10.34 -6.16 -13.97
N VAL A 13 9.70 -6.76 -12.96
CA VAL A 13 10.18 -6.82 -11.58
C VAL A 13 11.52 -7.56 -11.50
N GLN A 14 11.67 -8.70 -12.17
CA GLN A 14 12.95 -9.43 -12.26
C GLN A 14 14.06 -8.61 -12.91
N LYS A 15 13.76 -7.83 -13.95
CA LYS A 15 14.74 -6.95 -14.62
C LYS A 15 15.16 -5.78 -13.71
N MET A 16 14.22 -5.16 -12.98
CA MET A 16 14.52 -4.09 -12.01
C MET A 16 15.33 -4.61 -10.82
N MET A 17 15.03 -5.81 -10.33
CA MET A 17 15.75 -6.43 -9.21
C MET A 17 17.16 -6.90 -9.59
N LYS A 18 17.34 -7.43 -10.80
CA LYS A 18 18.65 -7.90 -11.30
C LYS A 18 19.65 -6.76 -11.52
N ASN A 19 19.18 -5.54 -11.77
CA ASN A 19 20.02 -4.38 -12.06
C ASN A 19 20.07 -3.33 -10.94
N GLY A 20 19.11 -3.32 -10.01
CA GLY A 20 19.01 -2.28 -8.98
C GLY A 20 18.58 -2.76 -7.59
N GLY A 21 18.29 -4.05 -7.40
CA GLY A 21 18.03 -4.66 -6.09
C GLY A 21 17.11 -3.84 -5.19
N SER A 22 15.85 -3.61 -5.57
CA SER A 22 14.88 -3.08 -4.59
C SER A 22 14.39 -4.23 -3.72
N PRO A 23 14.72 -4.27 -2.42
CA PRO A 23 14.23 -5.30 -1.50
C PRO A 23 12.76 -5.05 -1.10
N ILE A 24 12.19 -3.94 -1.55
CA ILE A 24 10.84 -3.49 -1.20
C ILE A 24 9.95 -3.50 -2.44
N VAL A 25 8.81 -4.18 -2.32
CA VAL A 25 7.70 -4.10 -3.27
C VAL A 25 6.58 -3.29 -2.65
N VAL A 26 6.10 -2.25 -3.34
CA VAL A 26 4.91 -1.50 -2.94
C VAL A 26 3.83 -1.68 -4.00
N SER A 27 2.64 -2.10 -3.59
CA SER A 27 1.48 -2.23 -4.46
C SER A 27 0.35 -1.38 -3.90
N ASN A 28 -0.24 -0.53 -4.74
CA ASN A 28 -1.41 0.26 -4.39
C ASN A 28 -2.58 -0.21 -5.26
N THR A 29 -3.57 -0.82 -4.63
CA THR A 29 -4.73 -1.40 -5.31
C THR A 29 -6.01 -0.71 -4.83
N PRO A 30 -6.62 0.18 -5.63
CA PRO A 30 -7.95 0.69 -5.34
C PRO A 30 -8.97 -0.41 -5.66
N TRP A 31 -9.78 -0.82 -4.68
CA TRP A 31 -10.76 -1.89 -4.87
C TRP A 31 -12.14 -1.34 -5.16
N ALA A 32 -12.76 -0.70 -4.17
CA ALA A 32 -14.09 -0.12 -4.33
C ALA A 32 -14.23 1.16 -3.51
N LYS A 33 -14.97 2.14 -4.05
CA LYS A 33 -15.27 3.39 -3.34
C LYS A 33 -16.46 3.28 -2.39
N SER A 34 -17.26 2.25 -2.54
CA SER A 34 -18.43 1.95 -1.70
C SER A 34 -18.33 0.52 -1.22
N ARG A 35 -19.04 0.21 -0.14
CA ARG A 35 -19.20 -1.18 0.28
C ARG A 35 -19.90 -1.99 -0.82
N VAL A 36 -19.45 -3.23 -1.01
CA VAL A 36 -20.02 -4.16 -1.97
C VAL A 36 -20.75 -5.27 -1.25
N THR A 37 -21.84 -5.75 -1.84
CA THR A 37 -22.57 -6.92 -1.34
C THR A 37 -22.06 -8.17 -2.05
N LEU A 38 -21.64 -9.18 -1.29
CA LEU A 38 -21.29 -10.50 -1.80
C LEU A 38 -22.22 -11.54 -1.16
N MET A 39 -22.90 -12.33 -1.98
CA MET A 39 -23.80 -13.40 -1.52
C MET A 39 -24.94 -12.92 -0.59
N GLY A 40 -25.35 -11.66 -0.71
CA GLY A 40 -26.41 -11.06 0.11
C GLY A 40 -25.90 -10.32 1.35
N ASP A 41 -24.62 -10.48 1.70
CA ASP A 41 -24.00 -9.84 2.85
C ASP A 41 -23.11 -8.67 2.43
N GLU A 42 -23.11 -7.60 3.23
CA GLU A 42 -22.21 -6.47 3.00
C GLU A 42 -20.79 -6.83 3.43
N VAL A 43 -19.81 -6.62 2.54
CA VAL A 43 -18.41 -6.84 2.87
C VAL A 43 -17.91 -5.70 3.76
N GLU A 44 -17.60 -6.03 5.01
CA GLU A 44 -17.17 -5.07 6.04
C GLU A 44 -15.68 -4.73 5.95
N ASP A 45 -14.84 -5.70 5.61
CA ASP A 45 -13.39 -5.57 5.55
C ASP A 45 -12.82 -6.35 4.37
N ILE A 46 -11.68 -5.88 3.85
CA ILE A 46 -10.94 -6.56 2.78
C ILE A 46 -9.47 -6.69 3.14
N GLY A 47 -8.93 -7.86 2.87
CA GLY A 47 -7.51 -8.17 3.02
C GLY A 47 -6.89 -8.52 1.68
N GLY A 48 -5.60 -8.31 1.58
CA GLY A 48 -4.80 -8.81 0.48
C GLY A 48 -3.43 -9.20 0.99
N TRP A 49 -2.79 -10.14 0.31
CA TRP A 49 -1.40 -10.48 0.52
C TRP A 49 -0.59 -10.07 -0.70
N ILE A 50 0.68 -9.71 -0.49
CA ILE A 50 1.66 -9.72 -1.56
C ILE A 50 2.33 -11.09 -1.51
N PRO A 51 2.27 -11.88 -2.60
CA PRO A 51 3.09 -13.08 -2.64
C PRO A 51 4.55 -12.62 -2.60
N LEU A 52 5.27 -13.02 -1.53
CA LEU A 52 6.71 -12.90 -1.49
C LEU A 52 7.26 -13.83 -2.59
N LEU A 53 7.46 -13.28 -3.77
CA LEU A 53 8.30 -13.92 -4.76
C LEU A 53 9.71 -13.90 -4.16
N ALA A 54 10.39 -15.05 -4.16
CA ALA A 54 11.58 -15.43 -3.39
C ALA A 54 12.83 -14.52 -3.45
N TYR A 55 12.69 -13.27 -3.91
CA TYR A 55 13.74 -12.28 -4.04
C TYR A 55 13.37 -10.91 -3.44
N SER A 56 12.11 -10.65 -3.06
CA SER A 56 11.71 -9.40 -2.41
C SER A 56 11.65 -9.61 -0.90
N GLY A 57 12.58 -9.01 -0.15
CA GLY A 57 12.66 -9.17 1.30
C GLY A 57 11.50 -8.56 2.08
N VAL A 58 10.83 -7.53 1.52
CA VAL A 58 9.69 -6.85 2.12
C VAL A 58 8.66 -6.45 1.05
N GLY A 59 7.38 -6.59 1.36
CA GLY A 59 6.25 -6.18 0.53
C GLY A 59 5.23 -5.37 1.32
N PHE A 60 4.73 -4.28 0.73
CA PHE A 60 3.67 -3.44 1.28
C PHE A 60 2.50 -3.34 0.30
N LEU A 61 1.31 -3.70 0.76
CA LEU A 61 0.07 -3.58 0.00
C LEU A 61 -0.79 -2.49 0.62
N ILE A 62 -1.09 -1.48 -0.18
CA ILE A 62 -2.02 -0.41 0.17
C ILE A 62 -3.34 -0.71 -0.54
N ILE A 63 -4.41 -0.79 0.24
CA ILE A 63 -5.74 -1.12 -0.24
C ILE A 63 -6.70 -0.02 0.19
N ARG A 64 -7.48 0.50 -0.75
CA ARG A 64 -8.60 1.40 -0.44
C ARG A 64 -9.93 0.70 -0.68
N TYR A 65 -10.77 0.70 0.35
CA TYR A 65 -12.12 0.14 0.30
C TYR A 65 -13.11 0.98 1.10
N SER A 66 -14.13 1.50 0.41
CA SER A 66 -15.06 2.44 1.01
C SER A 66 -14.29 3.61 1.66
N GLU A 67 -14.53 3.83 2.96
CA GLU A 67 -13.91 4.88 3.77
C GLU A 67 -12.61 4.42 4.45
N THR A 68 -12.17 3.18 4.23
CA THR A 68 -10.95 2.65 4.88
C THR A 68 -9.77 2.62 3.92
N LEU A 69 -8.61 2.94 4.48
CA LEU A 69 -7.30 2.71 3.88
C LEU A 69 -6.60 1.64 4.72
N ARG A 70 -6.23 0.53 4.10
CA ARG A 70 -5.52 -0.57 4.74
C ARG A 70 -4.11 -0.66 4.19
N ILE A 71 -3.15 -0.86 5.08
CA ILE A 71 -1.75 -1.09 4.73
C ILE A 71 -1.35 -2.43 5.32
N CYS A 72 -1.00 -3.38 4.47
CA CYS A 72 -0.55 -4.71 4.85
C CYS A 72 0.94 -4.81 4.54
N GLY A 73 1.75 -5.13 5.55
CA GLY A 73 3.16 -5.44 5.40
C GLY A 73 3.40 -6.94 5.45
N VAL A 74 4.28 -7.44 4.59
CA VAL A 74 4.80 -8.81 4.64
C VAL A 74 6.31 -8.73 4.48
N ALA A 75 7.06 -9.49 5.27
CA ALA A 75 8.51 -9.52 5.17
C ALA A 75 9.03 -10.93 5.39
N GLU A 76 10.14 -11.25 4.74
CA GLU A 76 10.93 -12.41 5.10
C GLU A 76 11.62 -12.14 6.44
N GLU A 77 11.58 -13.11 7.36
CA GLU A 77 12.20 -12.97 8.68
C GLU A 77 13.72 -12.70 8.60
N ALA A 78 14.37 -13.18 7.54
CA ALA A 78 15.77 -12.91 7.24
C ALA A 78 16.04 -11.43 6.91
N CYS A 79 15.03 -10.66 6.50
CA CYS A 79 15.12 -9.25 6.19
C CYS A 79 14.61 -8.37 7.33
N LEU A 80 13.45 -8.71 7.90
CA LEU A 80 12.81 -7.91 8.93
C LEU A 80 12.07 -8.82 9.92
N LYS A 81 12.39 -8.68 11.21
CA LYS A 81 11.65 -9.37 12.26
C LYS A 81 10.24 -8.80 12.38
N GLU A 82 9.32 -9.61 12.88
CA GLU A 82 7.92 -9.21 13.09
C GLU A 82 7.80 -7.91 13.91
N GLU A 83 8.58 -7.76 14.98
CA GLU A 83 8.59 -6.56 15.83
C GLU A 83 9.00 -5.31 15.06
N GLN A 84 9.97 -5.43 14.15
CA GLN A 84 10.47 -4.32 13.34
C GLN A 84 9.44 -3.95 12.26
N LEU A 85 8.75 -4.94 11.69
CA LEU A 85 7.66 -4.72 10.76
C LEU A 85 6.48 -4.00 11.44
N LYS A 86 6.11 -4.43 12.65
CA LYS A 86 5.07 -3.77 13.46
C LYS A 86 5.45 -2.34 13.80
N PHE A 87 6.69 -2.11 14.25
CA PHE A 87 7.20 -0.78 14.51
C PHE A 87 7.08 0.12 13.27
N PHE A 88 7.54 -0.35 12.11
CA PHE A 88 7.43 0.39 10.85
C PHE A 88 5.98 0.73 10.48
N LEU A 89 5.06 -0.23 10.59
CA LEU A 89 3.64 -0.01 10.26
C LEU A 89 3.00 1.02 11.21
N ASN A 90 3.37 1.02 12.50
CA ASN A 90 2.90 2.01 13.47
C ASN A 90 3.43 3.42 13.14
N GLU A 91 4.72 3.54 12.81
CA GLU A 91 5.29 4.83 12.41
C GLU A 91 4.64 5.35 11.13
N LEU A 92 4.37 4.48 10.17
CA LEU A 92 3.65 4.84 8.94
C LEU A 92 2.23 5.32 9.23
N GLU A 93 1.51 4.66 10.14
CA GLU A 93 0.18 5.09 10.56
C GLU A 93 0.22 6.48 11.21
N ASN A 94 1.22 6.74 12.07
CA ASN A 94 1.41 8.04 12.72
C ASN A 94 1.71 9.14 11.69
N GLU A 95 2.60 8.88 10.74
CA GLU A 95 2.94 9.83 9.68
C GLU A 95 1.72 10.17 8.80
N ILE A 96 0.91 9.18 8.44
CA ILE A 96 -0.33 9.40 7.68
C ILE A 96 -1.31 10.27 8.47
N LYS A 97 -1.43 10.09 9.78
CA LYS A 97 -2.27 10.94 10.64
C LYS A 97 -1.78 12.38 10.64
N LEU A 98 -0.47 12.59 10.83
CA LEU A 98 0.14 13.92 10.82
C LEU A 98 -0.10 14.64 9.48
N ILE A 99 0.17 13.97 8.36
CA ILE A 99 -0.07 14.52 7.01
C ILE A 99 -1.55 14.87 6.83
N SER A 100 -2.47 14.01 7.30
CA SER A 100 -3.91 14.27 7.21
C SER A 100 -4.31 15.52 8.01
N GLU A 101 -3.76 15.72 9.20
CA GLU A 101 -3.99 16.91 10.03
C GLU A 101 -3.44 18.18 9.37
N GLU A 102 -2.23 18.12 8.81
CA GLU A 102 -1.62 19.24 8.07
C GLU A 102 -2.46 19.64 6.85
N VAL A 103 -2.92 18.67 6.07
CA VAL A 103 -3.79 18.92 4.91
C VAL A 103 -5.13 19.51 5.35
N ALA A 104 -5.70 19.03 6.45
CA ALA A 104 -6.94 19.58 7.00
C ALA A 104 -6.76 21.03 7.49
N ALA A 105 -5.65 21.33 8.15
CA ALA A 105 -5.30 22.68 8.58
C ALA A 105 -5.06 23.62 7.38
N ALA A 106 -4.37 23.15 6.35
CA ALA A 106 -4.13 23.90 5.12
C ALA A 106 -5.44 24.23 4.39
N LYS A 107 -6.37 23.27 4.28
CA LYS A 107 -7.71 23.50 3.70
C LYS A 107 -8.53 24.54 4.47
N LYS A 108 -8.44 24.56 5.81
CA LYS A 108 -9.09 25.61 6.63
C LYS A 108 -8.51 26.99 6.35
N LYS A 109 -7.20 27.08 6.11
CA LYS A 109 -6.49 28.34 5.87
C LYS A 109 -6.67 28.85 4.43
N ASN A 110 -6.78 27.96 3.45
CA ASN A 110 -7.05 28.29 2.05
C ASN A 110 -7.92 27.20 1.39
N PRO A 111 -9.26 27.38 1.34
CA PRO A 111 -10.18 26.36 0.81
C PRO A 111 -10.03 26.10 -0.70
N HIS A 112 -9.28 26.94 -1.42
CA HIS A 112 -9.11 26.86 -2.88
C HIS A 112 -7.68 26.57 -3.36
N SER A 113 -6.69 26.38 -2.46
CA SER A 113 -5.30 26.12 -2.88
C SER A 113 -4.77 24.81 -2.29
N LEU A 114 -4.99 23.70 -3.00
CA LEU A 114 -4.17 22.50 -2.85
C LEU A 114 -3.09 22.58 -3.93
N VAL A 115 -2.05 23.38 -3.67
CA VAL A 115 -0.85 23.42 -4.50
C VAL A 115 0.15 22.49 -3.83
N ILE A 116 0.22 21.25 -4.30
CA ILE A 116 1.36 20.38 -3.99
C ILE A 116 2.53 20.97 -4.78
N LYS A 117 3.39 21.74 -4.11
CA LYS A 117 4.67 22.11 -4.69
C LYS A 117 5.53 20.86 -4.68
N ILE A 118 5.78 20.32 -5.87
CA ILE A 118 6.84 19.34 -6.07
C ILE A 118 8.05 20.19 -6.44
N ASP A 119 8.98 20.34 -5.51
CA ASP A 119 10.27 20.96 -5.81
C ASP A 119 11.06 19.98 -6.68
N GLU A 120 11.46 20.44 -7.88
CA GLU A 120 12.32 19.70 -8.84
C GLU A 120 13.78 19.62 -8.37
#